data_AF-A0A933JXV4-F1
#
_entry.id   AF-A0A933JXV4-F1
#
_cell.length_a   1.000
_cell.length_b   1.000
_cell.length_c   1.000
_cell.angle_alpha   90.00
_cell.angle_beta   90.00
_cell.angle_gamma   90.00
#
_symmetry.space_group_name_H-M   'P 1'
#
loop_
_entity.id
_entity.type
_entity.pdbx_description
1 polymer ?
#
loop_
_entity_poly.entity_id
_entity_poly.type
_entity_poly.pdbx_seq_one_letter_code
_entity_poly.pdbx_strand_id
1 'polypeptide(L)'
;MACRNVVPFGLVLVVSGMARATTISPIPWEELVSKADLVGVVECTIAGGIVAEYTVVDSWRGPPTGTKVRLRLGVEYWGTHYPVTLVGERFLVTAFKQAPGNMASTSGGGAVPLWARRIPADYGLPLWQGRIPLPISRPITLFGTSHAHVESLKRAVLAHYSLNPADSEVRRIRSLAIQDLEEHAKPIEGEENLDRILDELTAILRSKGTESHYRYRIASLLSSAGGERTRRYVSENWTEPELAEFRDKILESLDEKDEPPRDPPKSRPGPTPSEIAEAQKALTSSTAELHHIGHAVFVLSSPEPGAVASYLSHFRADLRFGWRGQNSGYQLGSTLGLLCRTDCATHLKSLANARDPWIRAAGAVYLTLWAPEFGVPALRNASRLPGDPGAWAALALARRGERESVPRLLEVFDVPATGGMAEINHLILQDRAMELFSNSAKGSALTPPPKWDRLAGTKAPNILAWWNANEAKINLVDPWYSILAEQKVD
;
A
#
# COMPACT_ATOMS: atom_id res chain seq x y z
N MET A 1 44.14 22.11 -39.51
CA MET A 1 44.51 22.61 -38.17
C MET A 1 43.22 22.92 -37.42
N ALA A 2 43.14 22.43 -36.19
CA ALA A 2 41.89 22.13 -35.48
C ALA A 2 41.22 23.36 -34.85
N CYS A 3 39.93 23.56 -35.13
CA CYS A 3 39.04 24.35 -34.28
C CYS A 3 38.40 23.43 -33.25
N ARG A 4 38.84 23.55 -31.99
CA ARG A 4 38.25 22.89 -30.83
C ARG A 4 36.92 23.56 -30.49
N ASN A 5 35.80 22.92 -30.85
CA ASN A 5 34.50 23.22 -30.28
C ASN A 5 34.43 22.57 -28.89
N VAL A 6 34.64 23.38 -27.85
CA VAL A 6 34.34 23.02 -26.47
C VAL A 6 32.82 23.17 -26.32
N VAL A 7 32.12 22.04 -26.40
CA VAL A 7 30.73 21.95 -25.98
C VAL A 7 30.73 22.04 -24.45
N PRO A 8 30.03 22.99 -23.81
CA PRO A 8 29.91 22.98 -22.37
C PRO A 8 29.12 21.74 -21.98
N PHE A 9 29.75 20.85 -21.22
CA PHE A 9 29.07 19.80 -20.46
C PHE A 9 28.10 20.52 -19.52
N GLY A 10 26.85 20.64 -19.96
CA GLY A 10 25.73 20.93 -19.09
C GLY A 10 25.68 19.80 -18.08
N LEU A 11 26.10 20.10 -16.85
CA LEU A 11 25.95 19.24 -15.70
C LEU A 11 24.44 19.00 -15.55
N VAL A 12 23.95 17.90 -16.10
CA VAL A 12 22.61 17.40 -15.84
C VAL A 12 22.62 17.08 -14.35
N LEU A 13 22.03 17.98 -13.56
CA LEU A 13 21.50 17.67 -12.25
C LEU A 13 20.43 16.61 -12.48
N VAL A 14 20.88 15.36 -12.64
CA VAL A 14 20.11 14.22 -12.19
C VAL A 14 19.88 14.56 -10.74
N VAL A 15 18.66 15.01 -10.44
CA VAL A 15 18.11 14.94 -9.10
C VAL A 15 18.18 13.46 -8.79
N SER A 16 19.34 13.06 -8.27
CA SER A 16 19.49 11.95 -7.38
C SER A 16 18.59 12.34 -6.23
N GLY A 17 17.29 12.07 -6.43
CA GLY A 17 16.37 11.92 -5.33
C GLY A 17 17.09 10.89 -4.50
N MET A 18 17.75 11.37 -3.44
CA MET A 18 18.45 10.54 -2.50
C MET A 18 17.55 9.35 -2.31
N ALA A 19 18.05 8.16 -2.62
CA ALA A 19 17.32 6.93 -2.37
C ALA A 19 17.12 6.91 -0.86
N ARG A 20 16.06 7.59 -0.40
CA ARG A 20 15.63 7.61 0.98
C ARG A 20 15.13 6.20 1.16
N ALA A 21 16.02 5.35 1.67
CA ALA A 21 15.65 4.05 2.15
C ALA A 21 14.39 4.28 3.00
N THR A 22 13.30 3.63 2.60
CA THR A 22 12.04 3.70 3.34
C THR A 22 12.35 3.19 4.74
N THR A 23 12.53 4.10 5.69
CA THR A 23 12.79 3.75 7.07
C THR A 23 11.44 3.47 7.68
N ILE A 24 11.14 2.20 7.91
CA ILE A 24 9.93 1.78 8.59
C ILE A 24 10.27 1.76 10.09
N SER A 25 9.90 2.83 10.80
CA SER A 25 9.92 2.81 12.26
C SER A 25 8.54 2.35 12.74
N PRO A 26 8.40 1.13 13.31
CA PRO A 26 7.11 0.68 13.80
C PRO A 26 6.64 1.61 14.92
N ILE A 27 5.39 2.04 14.88
CA ILE A 27 4.79 2.82 15.95
C ILE A 27 4.56 1.89 17.15
N PRO A 28 4.97 2.26 18.38
CA PRO A 28 4.65 1.49 19.58
C PRO A 28 3.15 1.34 19.78
N TRP A 29 2.73 0.24 20.40
CA TRP A 29 1.30 -0.05 20.55
C TRP A 29 0.57 1.05 21.33
N GLU A 30 1.19 1.65 22.35
CA GLU A 30 0.58 2.73 23.12
C GLU A 30 0.25 3.93 22.25
N GLU A 31 1.15 4.31 21.34
CA GLU A 31 0.92 5.41 20.40
C GLU A 31 -0.13 5.02 19.35
N LEU A 32 -0.07 3.81 18.82
CA LEU A 32 -1.08 3.29 17.87
C LEU A 32 -2.48 3.38 18.46
N VAL A 33 -2.71 2.85 19.67
CA VAL A 33 -4.05 2.84 20.28
C VAL A 33 -4.48 4.23 20.75
N SER A 34 -3.54 5.09 21.14
CA SER A 34 -3.83 6.48 21.55
C SER A 34 -4.28 7.35 20.40
N LYS A 35 -3.75 7.13 19.20
CA LYS A 35 -4.06 7.93 18.02
C LYS A 35 -5.14 7.32 17.12
N ALA A 36 -5.42 6.02 17.24
CA ALA A 36 -6.44 5.36 16.43
C ALA A 36 -7.86 5.84 16.76
N ASP A 37 -8.69 6.03 15.74
CA ASP A 37 -10.10 6.36 15.86
C ASP A 37 -10.99 5.13 16.11
N LEU A 38 -10.51 3.95 15.71
CA LEU A 38 -11.13 2.65 15.97
C LEU A 38 -10.08 1.66 16.49
N VAL A 39 -10.33 1.07 17.64
CA VAL A 39 -9.55 -0.05 18.19
C VAL A 39 -10.50 -1.17 18.60
N GLY A 40 -10.28 -2.37 18.08
CA GLY A 40 -11.15 -3.49 18.39
C GLY A 40 -11.03 -4.65 17.41
N VAL A 41 -11.98 -5.57 17.49
CA VAL A 41 -12.10 -6.72 16.58
C VAL A 41 -13.16 -6.43 15.53
N VAL A 42 -12.82 -6.69 14.28
CA VAL A 42 -13.71 -6.55 13.12
C VAL A 42 -13.82 -7.86 12.35
N GLU A 43 -14.95 -8.12 11.72
CA GLU A 43 -15.17 -9.26 10.83
C GLU A 43 -15.51 -8.77 9.42
N CYS A 44 -14.83 -9.28 8.40
CA CYS A 44 -15.03 -8.88 7.03
C CYS A 44 -16.41 -9.34 6.51
N THR A 45 -17.21 -8.40 6.04
CA THR A 45 -18.52 -8.66 5.42
C THR A 45 -18.50 -8.54 3.90
N ILE A 46 -17.56 -7.76 3.36
CA ILE A 46 -17.29 -7.65 1.92
C ILE A 46 -15.78 -7.75 1.69
N ALA A 47 -15.35 -8.80 0.99
CA ALA A 47 -13.96 -9.06 0.68
C ALA A 47 -13.38 -7.98 -0.24
N GLY A 48 -12.09 -7.68 -0.08
CA GLY A 48 -11.39 -6.66 -0.87
C GLY A 48 -9.88 -6.63 -0.61
N GLY A 49 -9.09 -6.18 -1.58
CA GLY A 49 -7.62 -6.10 -1.47
C GLY A 49 -6.98 -4.74 -1.24
N ILE A 50 -7.74 -3.65 -1.27
CA ILE A 50 -7.27 -2.32 -0.80
C ILE A 50 -8.27 -1.76 0.20
N VAL A 51 -9.55 -1.88 -0.13
CA VAL A 51 -10.65 -1.54 0.77
C VAL A 51 -11.52 -2.78 0.90
N ALA A 52 -11.89 -3.09 2.13
CA ALA A 52 -12.87 -4.12 2.45
C ALA A 52 -13.91 -3.54 3.42
N GLU A 53 -15.13 -4.09 3.42
CA GLU A 53 -16.15 -3.75 4.41
C GLU A 53 -16.12 -4.75 5.56
N TYR A 54 -16.27 -4.24 6.77
CA TYR A 54 -16.25 -5.00 7.99
C TYR A 54 -17.42 -4.61 8.88
N THR A 55 -17.81 -5.53 9.76
CA THR A 55 -18.65 -5.24 10.93
C THR A 55 -17.79 -5.25 12.18
N VAL A 56 -17.94 -4.25 13.04
CA VAL A 56 -17.27 -4.20 14.35
C VAL A 56 -17.87 -5.29 15.25
N VAL A 57 -17.05 -6.21 15.72
CA VAL A 57 -17.46 -7.34 16.58
C VAL A 57 -17.24 -7.02 18.06
N ASP A 58 -16.15 -6.32 18.37
CA ASP A 58 -15.82 -5.90 19.74
C ASP A 58 -15.10 -4.55 19.67
N SER A 59 -15.72 -3.50 20.20
CA SER A 59 -15.19 -2.13 20.15
C SER A 59 -14.56 -1.76 21.50
N TRP A 60 -13.29 -1.39 21.47
CA TRP A 60 -12.57 -0.87 22.65
C TRP A 60 -12.46 0.65 22.58
N ARG A 61 -12.47 1.20 21.36
CA ARG A 61 -12.58 2.61 21.04
C ARG A 61 -13.22 2.76 19.66
N GLY A 62 -14.03 3.81 19.49
CA GLY A 62 -14.63 4.17 18.21
C GLY A 62 -16.10 3.74 18.10
N PRO A 63 -16.59 3.39 16.90
CA PRO A 63 -17.99 3.02 16.70
C PRO A 63 -18.40 1.76 17.50
N PRO A 64 -19.67 1.64 17.90
CA PRO A 64 -20.15 0.50 18.69
C PRO A 64 -20.16 -0.81 17.89
N THR A 65 -20.15 -1.94 18.59
CA THR A 65 -20.36 -3.28 18.01
C THR A 65 -21.60 -3.33 17.12
N GLY A 66 -21.48 -4.02 15.97
CA GLY A 66 -22.50 -4.11 14.93
C GLY A 66 -22.38 -3.02 13.85
N THR A 67 -21.57 -1.98 14.08
CA THR A 67 -21.36 -0.91 13.09
C THR A 67 -20.60 -1.42 11.88
N LYS A 68 -21.03 -1.05 10.68
CA LYS A 68 -20.30 -1.31 9.43
C LYS A 68 -19.27 -0.23 9.17
N VAL A 69 -18.06 -0.63 8.79
CA VAL A 69 -16.95 0.28 8.47
C VAL A 69 -16.18 -0.25 7.26
N ARG A 70 -15.61 0.65 6.47
CA ARG A 70 -14.70 0.35 5.38
C ARG A 70 -13.29 0.71 5.78
N LEU A 71 -12.40 -0.28 5.77
CA LEU A 71 -11.00 -0.09 6.12
C LEU A 71 -10.14 -0.14 4.87
N ARG A 72 -9.30 0.87 4.68
CA ARG A 72 -8.26 0.91 3.65
C ARG A 72 -6.96 0.32 4.19
N LEU A 73 -6.45 -0.67 3.51
CA LEU A 73 -5.16 -1.30 3.78
C LEU A 73 -4.07 -0.63 2.96
N GLY A 74 -2.92 -0.40 3.59
CA GLY A 74 -1.72 0.01 2.87
C GLY A 74 -1.19 -1.12 1.99
N VAL A 75 -0.77 -0.80 0.76
CA VAL A 75 -0.18 -1.78 -0.16
C VAL A 75 1.27 -2.05 0.26
N GLU A 76 1.57 -3.27 0.66
CA GLU A 76 2.92 -3.64 1.12
C GLU A 76 3.82 -4.00 -0.07
N TYR A 77 4.84 -3.18 -0.37
CA TYR A 77 5.75 -3.44 -1.49
C TYR A 77 6.71 -4.62 -1.25
N TRP A 78 6.97 -4.98 0.00
CA TRP A 78 7.90 -6.06 0.35
C TRP A 78 7.21 -7.35 0.80
N GLY A 79 5.89 -7.35 0.90
CA GLY A 79 5.09 -8.49 1.34
C GLY A 79 3.92 -8.71 0.40
N THR A 80 2.69 -8.71 0.93
CA THR A 80 1.52 -8.94 0.09
C THR A 80 1.19 -7.68 -0.72
N HIS A 81 1.65 -7.62 -1.97
CA HIS A 81 1.39 -6.52 -2.92
C HIS A 81 -0.10 -6.25 -3.18
N TYR A 82 -0.97 -7.18 -2.80
CA TYR A 82 -2.42 -7.02 -2.75
C TYR A 82 -2.92 -7.63 -1.43
N PRO A 83 -3.11 -6.84 -0.36
CA PRO A 83 -3.53 -7.34 0.95
C PRO A 83 -5.02 -7.69 0.93
N VAL A 84 -5.35 -8.83 0.31
CA VAL A 84 -6.71 -9.36 0.25
C VAL A 84 -7.23 -9.73 1.63
N THR A 85 -8.51 -9.46 1.84
CA THR A 85 -9.30 -9.92 2.97
C THR A 85 -10.50 -10.65 2.45
N LEU A 86 -10.77 -11.84 2.99
CA LEU A 86 -11.91 -12.65 2.59
C LEU A 86 -13.09 -12.51 3.58
N VAL A 87 -14.30 -12.78 3.12
CA VAL A 87 -15.51 -12.69 3.96
C VAL A 87 -15.43 -13.69 5.12
N GLY A 88 -15.82 -13.24 6.31
CA GLY A 88 -15.78 -14.01 7.55
C GLY A 88 -14.43 -14.00 8.25
N GLU A 89 -13.39 -13.40 7.65
CA GLU A 89 -12.12 -13.22 8.33
C GLU A 89 -12.21 -12.16 9.41
N ARG A 90 -11.60 -12.45 10.57
CA ARG A 90 -11.58 -11.56 11.73
C ARG A 90 -10.21 -10.96 11.93
N PHE A 91 -10.17 -9.70 12.34
CA PHE A 91 -8.95 -8.98 12.60
C PHE A 91 -9.06 -8.15 13.87
N LEU A 92 -7.98 -8.11 14.63
CA LEU A 92 -7.73 -7.03 15.56
C LEU A 92 -7.18 -5.84 14.76
N VAL A 93 -7.75 -4.65 14.94
CA VAL A 93 -7.37 -3.46 14.18
C VAL A 93 -7.09 -2.23 15.05
N THR A 94 -6.16 -1.40 14.59
CA THR A 94 -6.05 0.03 14.95
C THR A 94 -6.22 0.85 13.66
N ALA A 95 -7.35 1.53 13.54
CA ALA A 95 -7.73 2.24 12.32
C ALA A 95 -7.90 3.73 12.58
N PHE A 96 -7.56 4.54 11.58
CA PHE A 96 -7.43 5.98 11.68
C PHE A 96 -8.22 6.65 10.56
N LYS A 97 -8.95 7.73 10.83
CA LYS A 97 -9.52 8.57 9.77
C LYS A 97 -8.42 9.17 8.90
N GLN A 98 -7.28 9.49 9.52
CA GLN A 98 -6.05 9.90 8.86
C GLN A 98 -4.90 9.03 9.37
N ALA A 99 -4.54 7.99 8.60
CA ALA A 99 -3.46 7.10 8.97
C ALA A 99 -2.12 7.86 9.07
N PRO A 100 -1.24 7.53 10.04
CA PRO A 100 0.06 8.16 10.17
C PRO A 100 0.88 8.13 8.86
N GLY A 101 1.27 9.31 8.37
CA GLY A 101 1.89 9.49 7.05
C GLY A 101 3.33 8.98 6.95
N ASN A 102 4.00 8.73 8.07
CA ASN A 102 5.34 8.13 8.13
C ASN A 102 5.38 6.68 7.61
N MET A 103 4.21 6.07 7.39
CA MET A 103 4.07 4.72 6.83
C MET A 103 3.25 4.73 5.53
N ALA A 104 3.40 5.75 4.70
CA ALA A 104 2.79 5.75 3.38
C ALA A 104 3.53 4.78 2.44
N SER A 105 2.80 3.85 1.82
CA SER A 105 3.38 3.01 0.78
C SER A 105 3.72 3.85 -0.45
N THR A 106 4.99 3.82 -0.84
CA THR A 106 5.48 4.41 -2.10
C THR A 106 5.28 3.49 -3.30
N SER A 107 4.44 2.44 -3.18
CA SER A 107 4.23 1.40 -4.19
C SER A 107 3.47 1.87 -5.45
N GLY A 108 3.86 3.01 -6.02
CA GLY A 108 3.52 3.41 -7.39
C GLY A 108 4.11 2.46 -8.46
N GLY A 109 5.05 1.59 -8.05
CA GLY A 109 5.74 0.63 -8.93
C GLY A 109 5.18 -0.80 -8.94
N GLY A 110 4.00 -1.05 -8.35
CA GLY A 110 3.34 -2.35 -8.49
C GLY A 110 2.86 -2.59 -9.93
N ALA A 111 2.80 -3.84 -10.35
CA ALA A 111 2.42 -4.19 -11.72
C ALA A 111 0.94 -3.93 -12.07
N VAL A 112 0.12 -3.61 -11.05
CA VAL A 112 -1.23 -3.05 -11.18
C VAL A 112 -1.25 -1.65 -10.57
N PRO A 113 -1.89 -0.65 -11.20
CA PRO A 113 -1.98 0.70 -10.65
C PRO A 113 -2.99 0.79 -9.48
N LEU A 114 -2.78 -0.01 -8.43
CA LEU A 114 -3.62 -0.04 -7.23
C LEU A 114 -3.75 1.34 -6.57
N TRP A 115 -2.71 2.16 -6.69
CA TRP A 115 -2.67 3.55 -6.25
C TRP A 115 -3.73 4.44 -6.94
N ALA A 116 -4.21 4.05 -8.11
CA ALA A 116 -5.23 4.80 -8.85
C ALA A 116 -6.65 4.54 -8.33
N ARG A 117 -6.87 3.44 -7.60
CA ARG A 117 -8.19 3.08 -7.04
C ARG A 117 -8.55 4.02 -5.89
N ARG A 118 -9.63 4.77 -6.07
CA ARG A 118 -10.21 5.69 -5.09
C ARG A 118 -11.49 5.12 -4.49
N ILE A 119 -11.43 3.88 -4.00
CA ILE A 119 -12.57 3.29 -3.28
C ILE A 119 -12.73 4.04 -1.94
N PRO A 120 -13.93 4.55 -1.61
CA PRO A 120 -14.18 5.23 -0.34
C PRO A 120 -13.93 4.31 0.85
N ALA A 121 -13.24 4.84 1.86
CA ALA A 121 -12.98 4.16 3.12
C ALA A 121 -13.23 5.12 4.29
N ASP A 122 -13.73 4.59 5.41
CA ASP A 122 -13.98 5.37 6.63
C ASP A 122 -12.70 5.54 7.45
N TYR A 123 -11.81 4.54 7.38
CA TYR A 123 -10.53 4.54 8.07
C TYR A 123 -9.42 3.97 7.17
N GLY A 124 -8.19 4.39 7.40
CA GLY A 124 -6.97 3.77 6.90
C GLY A 124 -6.22 3.03 8.01
N LEU A 125 -5.51 1.99 7.62
CA LEU A 125 -4.58 1.25 8.48
C LEU A 125 -3.14 1.68 8.16
N PRO A 126 -2.29 1.83 9.19
CA PRO A 126 -0.87 2.08 8.97
C PRO A 126 -0.23 0.92 8.19
N LEU A 127 0.73 1.19 7.31
CA LEU A 127 1.42 0.13 6.57
C LEU A 127 2.20 -0.77 7.56
N TRP A 128 2.19 -2.09 7.37
CA TRP A 128 2.84 -3.09 8.24
C TRP A 128 2.28 -3.22 9.67
N GLN A 129 1.34 -2.36 10.07
CA GLN A 129 0.81 -2.33 11.42
C GLN A 129 -0.72 -2.20 11.41
N GLY A 130 -1.31 -2.23 12.61
CA GLY A 130 -2.73 -1.93 12.80
C GLY A 130 -3.71 -2.95 12.22
N ARG A 131 -3.23 -4.12 11.79
CA ARG A 131 -4.06 -5.29 11.49
C ARG A 131 -3.38 -6.58 11.91
N ILE A 132 -4.08 -7.41 12.67
CA ILE A 132 -3.64 -8.78 12.98
C ILE A 132 -4.78 -9.77 12.71
N PRO A 133 -4.55 -10.82 11.89
CA PRO A 133 -5.54 -11.85 11.64
C PRO A 133 -5.84 -12.66 12.92
N LEU A 134 -7.10 -13.05 13.09
CA LEU A 134 -7.57 -13.92 14.16
C LEU A 134 -8.00 -15.30 13.62
N PRO A 135 -7.77 -16.39 14.37
CA PRO A 135 -7.13 -16.45 15.68
C PRO A 135 -5.63 -16.14 15.61
N ILE A 136 -5.11 -15.60 16.71
CA ILE A 136 -3.69 -15.25 16.83
C ILE A 136 -2.87 -16.54 16.94
N SER A 137 -1.96 -16.77 15.99
CA SER A 137 -1.04 -17.92 15.98
C SER A 137 0.37 -17.60 16.50
N ARG A 138 0.70 -16.31 16.68
CA ARG A 138 2.00 -15.80 17.17
C ARG A 138 1.79 -14.57 18.06
N PRO A 139 2.72 -14.23 18.97
CA PRO A 139 2.59 -13.01 19.78
C PRO A 139 2.31 -11.76 18.94
N ILE A 140 1.59 -10.79 19.51
CA ILE A 140 1.10 -9.55 18.84
C ILE A 140 2.26 -8.54 18.62
N THR A 141 3.40 -9.02 18.13
CA THR A 141 4.59 -8.19 17.91
C THR A 141 4.37 -7.14 16.83
N LEU A 142 3.44 -7.37 15.89
CA LEU A 142 3.07 -6.40 14.85
C LEU A 142 2.40 -5.13 15.39
N PHE A 143 1.89 -5.16 16.62
CA PHE A 143 1.44 -3.93 17.30
C PHE A 143 2.57 -3.28 18.10
N GLY A 144 3.73 -3.91 18.23
CA GLY A 144 4.81 -3.46 19.11
C GLY A 144 4.61 -3.93 20.56
N THR A 145 4.01 -5.11 20.77
CA THR A 145 3.73 -5.65 22.11
C THR A 145 4.04 -7.14 22.23
N SER A 146 4.27 -7.61 23.46
CA SER A 146 4.51 -9.01 23.82
C SER A 146 3.24 -9.79 24.20
N HIS A 147 2.06 -9.18 24.12
CA HIS A 147 0.80 -9.87 24.46
C HIS A 147 0.57 -11.08 23.55
N ALA A 148 0.30 -12.24 24.15
CA ALA A 148 0.04 -13.49 23.45
C ALA A 148 -1.43 -13.69 23.00
N HIS A 149 -2.36 -12.94 23.61
CA HIS A 149 -3.80 -13.13 23.41
C HIS A 149 -4.56 -11.79 23.35
N VAL A 150 -5.64 -11.75 22.55
CA VAL A 150 -6.49 -10.57 22.35
C VAL A 150 -6.99 -10.00 23.68
N GLU A 151 -7.47 -10.85 24.60
CA GLU A 151 -8.00 -10.41 25.91
C GLU A 151 -6.95 -9.76 26.81
N SER A 152 -5.70 -10.21 26.73
CA SER A 152 -4.61 -9.58 27.48
C SER A 152 -4.33 -8.19 26.94
N LEU A 153 -4.29 -8.05 25.61
CA LEU A 153 -4.10 -6.75 24.98
C LEU A 153 -5.31 -5.83 25.24
N LYS A 154 -6.54 -6.33 25.14
CA LYS A 154 -7.77 -5.57 25.47
C LYS A 154 -7.67 -4.93 26.85
N ARG A 155 -7.31 -5.72 27.88
CA ARG A 155 -7.11 -5.19 29.24
C ARG A 155 -6.03 -4.12 29.29
N ALA A 156 -4.91 -4.31 28.59
CA ALA A 156 -3.83 -3.32 28.53
C ALA A 156 -4.26 -2.03 27.82
N VAL A 157 -5.02 -2.12 26.72
CA VAL A 157 -5.58 -0.96 26.02
C VAL A 157 -6.56 -0.19 26.90
N LEU A 158 -7.50 -0.88 27.55
CA LEU A 158 -8.48 -0.24 28.43
C LEU A 158 -7.81 0.40 29.66
N ALA A 159 -6.79 -0.25 30.23
CA ALA A 159 -5.98 0.34 31.30
C ALA A 159 -5.22 1.57 30.81
N HIS A 160 -4.67 1.54 29.58
CA HIS A 160 -3.99 2.69 28.97
C HIS A 160 -4.94 3.87 28.76
N TYR A 161 -6.17 3.64 28.29
CA TYR A 161 -7.18 4.70 28.16
C TYR A 161 -7.67 5.26 29.50
N SER A 162 -7.43 4.55 30.60
CA SER A 162 -7.78 5.02 31.95
C SER A 162 -6.67 5.88 32.59
N LEU A 163 -5.50 6.02 31.94
CA LEU A 163 -4.43 6.87 32.42
C LEU A 163 -4.80 8.35 32.28
N ASN A 164 -4.36 9.16 33.24
CA ASN A 164 -4.39 10.62 33.06
C ASN A 164 -3.37 11.05 31.97
N PRO A 165 -3.48 12.27 31.41
CA PRO A 165 -2.58 12.71 30.35
C PRO A 165 -1.09 12.65 30.69
N ALA A 166 -0.71 12.90 31.96
CA ALA A 166 0.68 12.89 32.39
C ALA A 166 1.25 11.46 32.42
N ASP A 167 0.50 10.49 32.93
CA ASP A 167 0.92 9.08 32.96
C ASP A 167 0.93 8.49 31.55
N SER A 168 0.01 8.91 30.67
CA SER A 168 0.04 8.54 29.26
C SER A 168 1.26 9.11 28.54
N GLU A 169 1.72 10.30 28.89
CA GLU A 169 2.94 10.92 28.36
C GLU A 169 4.19 10.12 28.80
N VAL A 170 4.33 9.85 30.11
CA VAL A 170 5.40 9.01 30.68
C VAL A 170 5.50 7.69 29.90
N ARG A 171 4.39 6.98 29.78
CA ARG A 171 4.37 5.65 29.17
C ARG A 171 4.78 5.68 27.70
N ARG A 172 4.30 6.66 26.92
CA ARG A 172 4.65 6.78 25.49
C ARG A 172 6.14 7.09 25.29
N ILE A 173 6.67 8.05 26.06
CA ILE A 173 8.09 8.43 25.98
C ILE A 173 8.96 7.24 26.37
N ARG A 174 8.59 6.51 27.44
CA ARG A 174 9.29 5.29 27.85
C ARG A 174 9.29 4.22 26.76
N SER A 175 8.12 3.89 26.19
CA SER A 175 8.02 2.85 25.16
C SER A 175 8.87 3.17 23.92
N LEU A 176 8.81 4.42 23.44
CA LEU A 176 9.65 4.86 22.32
C LEU A 176 11.14 4.86 22.68
N ALA A 177 11.50 5.26 23.90
CA ALA A 177 12.91 5.31 24.31
C ALA A 177 13.51 3.90 24.34
N ILE A 178 12.78 2.93 24.89
CA ILE A 178 13.19 1.51 24.89
C ILE A 178 13.33 0.98 23.47
N GLN A 179 12.39 1.33 22.58
CA GLN A 179 12.42 0.88 21.19
C GLN A 179 13.56 1.49 20.38
N ASP A 180 13.77 2.80 20.48
CA ASP A 180 14.63 3.54 19.55
C ASP A 180 16.09 3.66 20.03
N LEU A 181 16.34 3.44 21.33
CA LEU A 181 17.64 3.64 21.96
C LEU A 181 18.26 2.33 22.50
N GLU A 182 17.54 1.20 22.42
CA GLU A 182 17.94 -0.17 22.80
C GLU A 182 18.97 -0.25 23.96
N GLU A 183 20.27 -0.28 23.64
CA GLU A 183 21.36 -0.42 24.62
C GLU A 183 21.43 0.72 25.64
N HIS A 184 21.03 1.94 25.24
CA HIS A 184 21.04 3.14 26.09
C HIS A 184 19.78 3.28 26.93
N ALA A 185 18.74 2.49 26.67
CA ALA A 185 17.45 2.58 27.38
C ALA A 185 17.34 1.65 28.59
N LYS A 186 18.33 0.79 28.86
CA LYS A 186 18.34 -0.08 30.06
C LYS A 186 18.08 0.68 31.37
N PRO A 187 18.61 1.90 31.60
CA PRO A 187 18.29 2.68 32.80
C PRO A 187 16.84 3.17 32.88
N ILE A 188 16.13 3.19 31.75
CA ILE A 188 14.73 3.62 31.59
C ILE A 188 13.78 2.44 31.86
N GLU A 189 14.28 1.19 31.84
CA GLU A 189 13.50 0.00 32.18
C GLU A 189 13.16 -0.02 33.69
N GLY A 190 11.89 0.21 34.01
CA GLY A 190 11.37 0.21 35.38
C GLY A 190 11.09 1.60 35.93
N GLU A 191 11.44 2.66 35.20
CA GLU A 191 11.17 4.02 35.65
C GLU A 191 9.72 4.42 35.37
N GLU A 192 9.08 5.05 36.36
CA GLU A 192 7.71 5.57 36.26
C GLU A 192 7.68 7.11 36.34
N ASN A 193 8.83 7.76 36.61
CA ASN A 193 8.92 9.22 36.66
C ASN A 193 9.43 9.80 35.32
N LEU A 194 8.60 10.63 34.68
CA LEU A 194 8.98 11.29 33.42
C LEU A 194 10.25 12.12 33.54
N ASP A 195 10.43 12.85 34.63
CA ASP A 195 11.55 13.79 34.75
C ASP A 195 12.88 13.02 34.75
N ARG A 196 12.91 11.85 35.41
CA ARG A 196 14.06 10.95 35.39
C ARG A 196 14.31 10.35 34.00
N ILE A 197 13.25 9.99 33.26
CA ILE A 197 13.38 9.54 31.87
C ILE A 197 13.99 10.66 31.01
N LEU A 198 13.51 11.89 31.17
CA LEU A 198 14.00 13.05 30.43
C LEU A 198 15.44 13.42 30.83
N ASP A 199 15.82 13.25 32.10
CA ASP A 199 17.20 13.42 32.56
C ASP A 199 18.14 12.43 31.86
N GLU A 200 17.77 11.16 31.76
CA GLU A 200 18.56 10.14 31.07
C GLU A 200 18.67 10.44 29.56
N LEU A 201 17.56 10.82 28.91
CA LEU A 201 17.58 11.24 27.51
C LEU A 201 18.49 12.46 27.28
N THR A 202 18.47 13.41 28.22
CA THR A 202 19.34 14.59 28.19
C THR A 202 20.80 14.21 28.40
N ALA A 203 21.09 13.26 29.30
CA ALA A 203 22.43 12.73 29.50
C ALA A 203 22.97 12.06 28.23
N ILE A 204 22.13 11.29 27.51
CA ILE A 204 22.49 10.71 26.22
C ILE A 204 22.84 11.82 25.22
N LEU A 205 22.00 12.85 25.05
CA LEU A 205 22.27 13.97 24.15
C LEU A 205 23.62 14.68 24.44
N ARG A 206 23.93 14.84 25.72
CA ARG A 206 25.17 15.49 26.21
C ARG A 206 26.41 14.61 26.09
N SER A 207 26.27 13.29 26.02
CA SER A 207 27.43 12.39 26.04
C SER A 207 28.30 12.56 24.79
N LYS A 208 29.61 12.74 25.01
CA LYS A 208 30.60 12.90 23.93
C LYS A 208 30.72 11.59 23.16
N GLY A 209 30.47 11.63 21.85
CA GLY A 209 30.47 10.44 21.00
C GLY A 209 29.08 9.93 20.62
N THR A 210 28.01 10.56 21.11
CA THR A 210 26.66 10.29 20.62
C THR A 210 26.60 10.59 19.14
N GLU A 211 26.40 9.55 18.33
CA GLU A 211 26.23 9.70 16.90
C GLU A 211 25.05 10.65 16.61
N SER A 212 25.20 11.49 15.58
CA SER A 212 24.20 12.49 15.19
C SER A 212 22.79 11.91 15.01
N HIS A 213 22.70 10.61 14.67
CA HIS A 213 21.44 9.91 14.51
C HIS A 213 20.66 9.73 15.83
N TYR A 214 21.32 9.50 16.98
CA TYR A 214 20.63 9.37 18.28
C TYR A 214 20.03 10.70 18.73
N ARG A 215 20.73 11.81 18.50
CA ARG A 215 20.20 13.14 18.83
C ARG A 215 18.93 13.46 18.05
N TYR A 216 18.92 13.12 16.77
CA TYR A 216 17.73 13.26 15.94
C TYR A 216 16.60 12.33 16.39
N ARG A 217 16.89 11.09 16.79
CA ARG A 217 15.89 10.15 17.32
C ARG A 217 15.26 10.67 18.61
N ILE A 218 16.05 11.15 19.57
CA ILE A 218 15.54 11.71 20.83
C ILE A 218 14.65 12.92 20.56
N ALA A 219 15.09 13.84 19.69
CA ALA A 219 14.26 14.99 19.34
C ALA A 219 12.96 14.57 18.64
N SER A 220 13.02 13.63 17.69
CA SER A 220 11.83 13.08 17.02
C SER A 220 10.88 12.38 18.01
N LEU A 221 11.43 11.65 18.97
CA LEU A 221 10.67 10.98 20.04
C LEU A 221 9.93 12.00 20.91
N LEU A 222 10.64 13.02 21.42
CA LEU A 222 10.03 14.04 22.27
C LEU A 222 9.02 14.89 21.48
N SER A 223 9.33 15.25 20.23
CA SER A 223 8.39 15.91 19.33
C SER A 223 7.11 15.10 19.12
N SER A 224 7.18 13.75 19.06
CA SER A 224 6.03 12.89 18.72
C SER A 224 5.22 12.41 19.92
N ALA A 225 5.86 12.12 21.06
CA ALA A 225 5.21 11.60 22.27
C ALA A 225 5.07 12.61 23.42
N GLY A 226 5.84 13.70 23.38
CA GLY A 226 5.78 14.75 24.39
C GLY A 226 4.44 15.46 24.44
N GLY A 227 4.12 15.95 25.63
CA GLY A 227 3.02 16.83 25.96
C GLY A 227 3.50 17.98 26.85
N GLU A 228 2.63 18.46 27.73
CA GLU A 228 2.89 19.65 28.55
C GLU A 228 4.07 19.47 29.51
N ARG A 229 4.28 18.27 30.07
CA ARG A 229 5.42 18.05 30.97
C ARG A 229 6.75 18.08 30.22
N THR A 230 6.82 17.43 29.05
CA THR A 230 8.00 17.49 28.17
C THR A 230 8.28 18.91 27.73
N ARG A 231 7.24 19.66 27.32
CA ARG A 231 7.36 21.08 26.96
C ARG A 231 8.02 21.87 28.08
N ARG A 232 7.47 21.77 29.30
CA ARG A 232 8.01 22.46 30.48
C ARG A 232 9.45 22.05 30.73
N TYR A 233 9.72 20.75 30.84
CA TYR A 233 11.05 20.22 31.12
C TYR A 233 12.09 20.72 30.10
N VAL A 234 11.80 20.60 28.81
CA VAL A 234 12.71 21.01 27.72
C VAL A 234 12.92 22.53 27.73
N SER A 235 11.89 23.32 28.02
CA SER A 235 12.02 24.78 28.12
C SER A 235 12.87 25.25 29.32
N GLU A 236 12.76 24.57 30.46
CA GLU A 236 13.42 24.95 31.71
C GLU A 236 14.85 24.40 31.80
N ASN A 237 15.10 23.19 31.27
CA ASN A 237 16.34 22.45 31.52
C ASN A 237 17.30 22.41 30.33
N TRP A 238 16.86 22.73 29.11
CA TRP A 238 17.73 22.76 27.92
C TRP A 238 18.05 24.21 27.52
N THR A 239 18.73 24.91 28.42
CA THR A 239 19.10 26.32 28.23
C THR A 239 20.46 26.49 27.55
N GLU A 240 21.25 25.43 27.46
CA GLU A 240 22.60 25.50 26.91
C GLU A 240 22.60 25.62 25.37
N PRO A 241 23.55 26.37 24.79
CA PRO A 241 23.62 26.57 23.34
C PRO A 241 23.68 25.29 22.52
N GLU A 242 24.28 24.21 23.04
CA GLU A 242 24.40 22.94 22.29
C GLU A 242 23.07 22.20 22.13
N LEU A 243 22.04 22.52 22.93
CA LEU A 243 20.71 21.90 22.86
C LEU A 243 19.64 22.79 22.24
N ALA A 244 19.95 24.07 21.98
CA ALA A 244 18.98 25.07 21.52
C ALA A 244 18.24 24.65 20.23
N GLU A 245 18.96 24.13 19.23
CA GLU A 245 18.34 23.67 17.97
C GLU A 245 17.31 22.54 18.22
N PHE A 246 17.64 21.57 19.07
CA PHE A 246 16.73 20.46 19.38
C PHE A 246 15.54 20.92 20.20
N ARG A 247 15.78 21.78 21.21
CA ARG A 247 14.74 22.40 22.02
C ARG A 247 13.73 23.12 21.13
N ASP A 248 14.20 24.04 20.29
CA ASP A 248 13.34 24.88 19.47
C ASP A 248 12.51 24.04 18.49
N LYS A 249 13.13 23.02 17.88
CA LYS A 249 12.43 22.07 17.00
C LYS A 249 11.38 21.23 17.73
N ILE A 250 11.66 20.78 18.96
CA ILE A 250 10.70 20.03 19.77
C ILE A 250 9.52 20.92 20.12
N LEU A 251 9.77 22.13 20.61
CA LEU A 251 8.72 23.07 20.98
C LEU A 251 7.85 23.46 19.78
N GLU A 252 8.46 23.78 18.62
CA GLU A 252 7.74 24.02 17.37
C GLU A 252 6.85 22.84 16.98
N SER A 253 7.38 21.61 17.05
CA SER A 253 6.59 20.40 16.74
C SER A 253 5.43 20.19 17.72
N LEU A 254 5.63 20.51 19.00
CA LEU A 254 4.58 20.41 20.03
C LEU A 254 3.51 21.48 19.83
N ASP A 255 3.87 22.67 19.32
CA ASP A 255 2.92 23.72 18.92
C ASP A 255 2.13 23.33 17.66
N GLU A 256 2.81 22.80 16.63
CA GLU A 256 2.16 22.35 15.39
C GLU A 256 1.13 21.23 15.61
N LYS A 257 1.29 20.40 16.65
CA LYS A 257 0.31 19.36 16.99
C LYS A 257 -1.05 19.91 17.39
N ASP A 258 -1.09 21.14 17.90
CA ASP A 258 -2.32 21.82 18.27
C ASP A 258 -2.96 22.52 17.06
N GLU A 259 -2.25 22.61 15.93
CA GLU A 259 -2.79 23.14 14.68
C GLU A 259 -3.65 22.10 13.93
N PRO A 260 -4.72 22.53 13.25
CA PRO A 260 -5.49 21.63 12.38
C PRO A 260 -4.61 21.10 11.23
N PRO A 261 -4.91 19.89 10.71
CA PRO A 261 -4.15 19.30 9.61
C PRO A 261 -4.04 20.26 8.42
N ARG A 262 -2.82 20.50 7.93
CA ARG A 262 -2.58 21.31 6.73
C ARG A 262 -3.26 20.67 5.53
N ASP A 263 -3.80 21.51 4.64
CA ASP A 263 -4.40 21.05 3.39
C ASP A 263 -3.42 20.16 2.59
N PRO A 264 -3.92 19.11 1.91
CA PRO A 264 -3.07 18.28 1.08
C PRO A 264 -2.35 19.13 0.03
N PRO A 265 -1.10 18.80 -0.31
CA PRO A 265 -0.34 19.57 -1.29
C PRO A 265 -1.12 19.70 -2.60
N LYS A 266 -1.15 20.93 -3.14
CA LYS A 266 -1.83 21.24 -4.41
C LYS A 266 -1.35 20.27 -5.51
N SER A 267 -2.26 19.95 -6.43
CA SER A 267 -1.98 19.07 -7.56
C SER A 267 -0.69 19.47 -8.28
N ARG A 268 0.20 18.50 -8.53
CA ARG A 268 1.46 18.73 -9.25
C ARG A 268 1.16 19.39 -10.61
N PRO A 269 1.91 20.41 -11.04
CA PRO A 269 1.78 20.97 -12.38
C PRO A 269 1.98 19.87 -13.44
N GLY A 270 1.35 20.04 -14.61
CA GLY A 270 1.54 19.14 -15.75
C GLY A 270 3.00 19.10 -16.24
N PRO A 271 3.37 18.11 -17.06
CA PRO A 271 4.73 17.98 -17.55
C PRO A 271 5.12 19.17 -18.43
N THR A 272 6.37 19.60 -18.29
CA THR A 272 6.99 20.66 -19.09
C THR A 272 7.32 20.17 -20.51
N PRO A 273 7.50 21.07 -21.49
CA PRO A 273 7.94 20.69 -22.83
C PRO A 273 9.26 19.90 -22.86
N SER A 274 10.18 20.18 -21.93
CA SER A 274 11.44 19.44 -21.80
C SER A 274 11.21 18.01 -21.33
N GLU A 275 10.36 17.80 -20.32
CA GLU A 275 10.00 16.46 -19.84
C GLU A 275 9.30 15.64 -20.93
N ILE A 276 8.43 16.28 -21.74
CA ILE A 276 7.78 15.63 -22.89
C ILE A 276 8.82 15.19 -23.93
N ALA A 277 9.74 16.08 -24.32
CA ALA A 277 10.78 15.77 -25.31
C ALA A 277 11.72 14.64 -24.83
N GLU A 278 12.11 14.64 -23.56
CA GLU A 278 12.91 13.57 -22.95
C GLU A 278 12.16 12.23 -22.94
N ALA A 279 10.87 12.25 -22.61
CA ALA A 279 10.03 11.07 -22.63
C ALA A 279 9.89 10.49 -24.05
N GLN A 280 9.70 11.33 -25.08
CA GLN A 280 9.64 10.90 -26.48
C GLN A 280 10.96 10.24 -26.92
N LYS A 281 12.09 10.84 -26.53
CA LYS A 281 13.42 10.27 -26.76
C LYS A 281 13.59 8.90 -26.09
N ALA A 282 13.06 8.73 -24.88
CA ALA A 282 13.10 7.44 -24.19
C ALA A 282 12.28 6.36 -24.90
N LEU A 283 11.08 6.67 -25.42
CA LEU A 283 10.27 5.70 -26.18
C LEU A 283 10.88 5.30 -27.53
N THR A 284 11.68 6.17 -28.13
CA THR A 284 12.33 5.88 -29.44
C THR A 284 13.71 5.24 -29.31
N SER A 285 14.30 5.24 -28.11
CA SER A 285 15.62 4.66 -27.86
C SER A 285 15.56 3.13 -27.68
N SER A 286 16.36 2.41 -28.47
CA SER A 286 16.54 0.95 -28.33
C SER A 286 17.36 0.55 -27.09
N THR A 287 17.95 1.54 -26.40
CA THR A 287 18.81 1.35 -25.23
C THR A 287 18.18 1.89 -23.95
N ALA A 288 16.95 2.43 -24.02
CA ALA A 288 16.27 2.91 -22.83
C ALA A 288 16.01 1.75 -21.85
N GLU A 289 16.38 1.97 -20.59
CA GLU A 289 16.02 1.07 -19.51
C GLU A 289 14.52 1.11 -19.21
N LEU A 290 13.99 0.02 -18.66
CA LEU A 290 12.56 -0.12 -18.37
C LEU A 290 12.01 0.99 -17.47
N HIS A 291 12.80 1.50 -16.52
CA HIS A 291 12.35 2.57 -15.64
C HIS A 291 12.17 3.91 -16.39
N HIS A 292 13.03 4.21 -17.37
CA HIS A 292 12.87 5.35 -18.26
C HIS A 292 11.67 5.18 -19.18
N ILE A 293 11.43 3.96 -19.69
CA ILE A 293 10.23 3.65 -20.48
C ILE A 293 8.96 3.85 -19.63
N GLY A 294 8.92 3.33 -18.41
CA GLY A 294 7.80 3.50 -17.49
C GLY A 294 7.51 4.97 -17.18
N HIS A 295 8.56 5.76 -16.91
CA HIS A 295 8.43 7.21 -16.73
C HIS A 295 7.90 7.90 -18.00
N ALA A 296 8.43 7.55 -19.18
CA ALA A 296 7.99 8.13 -20.44
C ALA A 296 6.52 7.81 -20.75
N VAL A 297 6.09 6.57 -20.53
CA VAL A 297 4.68 6.17 -20.64
C VAL A 297 3.83 7.01 -19.68
N PHE A 298 4.23 7.17 -18.42
CA PHE A 298 3.50 8.00 -17.45
C PHE A 298 3.37 9.46 -17.91
N VAL A 299 4.48 10.09 -18.31
CA VAL A 299 4.52 11.50 -18.75
C VAL A 299 3.69 11.74 -20.02
N LEU A 300 3.78 10.83 -20.99
CA LEU A 300 3.17 11.02 -22.31
C LEU A 300 1.73 10.51 -22.43
N SER A 301 1.25 9.68 -21.51
CA SER A 301 -0.09 9.06 -21.62
C SER A 301 -1.24 10.08 -21.63
N SER A 302 -1.06 11.27 -21.05
CA SER A 302 -2.05 12.35 -21.13
C SER A 302 -1.82 13.32 -22.29
N PRO A 303 -0.62 13.90 -22.50
CA PRO A 303 -0.40 14.89 -23.56
C PRO A 303 -0.27 14.27 -24.96
N GLU A 304 0.24 13.04 -25.08
CA GLU A 304 0.52 12.38 -26.36
C GLU A 304 0.18 10.87 -26.35
N PRO A 305 -1.07 10.48 -26.04
CA PRO A 305 -1.45 9.07 -25.90
C PRO A 305 -1.23 8.25 -27.18
N GLY A 306 -1.29 8.87 -28.36
CA GLY A 306 -1.05 8.20 -29.64
C GLY A 306 0.39 7.69 -29.80
N ALA A 307 1.38 8.47 -29.35
CA ALA A 307 2.79 8.06 -29.39
C ALA A 307 3.03 6.86 -28.45
N VAL A 308 2.45 6.93 -27.24
CA VAL A 308 2.50 5.84 -26.26
C VAL A 308 1.83 4.57 -26.80
N ALA A 309 0.62 4.69 -27.35
CA ALA A 309 -0.12 3.56 -27.91
C ALA A 309 0.66 2.89 -29.06
N SER A 310 1.22 3.68 -29.98
CA SER A 310 2.03 3.19 -31.10
C SER A 310 3.26 2.41 -30.61
N TYR A 311 3.97 2.94 -29.63
CA TYR A 311 5.10 2.27 -28.99
C TYR A 311 4.66 0.95 -28.32
N LEU A 312 3.65 0.99 -27.45
CA LEU A 312 3.20 -0.16 -26.67
C LEU A 312 2.60 -1.28 -27.55
N SER A 313 1.98 -0.96 -28.68
CA SER A 313 1.50 -1.97 -29.64
C SER A 313 2.62 -2.83 -30.23
N HIS A 314 3.86 -2.31 -30.26
CA HIS A 314 5.04 -3.01 -30.75
C HIS A 314 5.99 -3.49 -29.64
N PHE A 315 5.77 -3.05 -28.40
CA PHE A 315 6.55 -3.43 -27.24
C PHE A 315 6.59 -4.95 -27.07
N ARG A 316 7.75 -5.44 -26.62
CA ARG A 316 7.97 -6.82 -26.19
C ARG A 316 8.76 -6.79 -24.91
N ALA A 317 8.30 -7.50 -23.89
CA ALA A 317 9.11 -7.77 -22.71
C ALA A 317 10.45 -8.40 -23.15
N ASP A 318 11.55 -7.77 -22.74
CA ASP A 318 12.91 -8.24 -23.01
C ASP A 318 13.46 -8.89 -21.74
N LEU A 319 14.07 -10.08 -21.87
CA LEU A 319 14.73 -10.77 -20.76
C LEU A 319 15.84 -9.93 -20.13
N ARG A 320 16.43 -8.97 -20.86
CA ARG A 320 17.43 -8.02 -20.35
C ARG A 320 16.93 -7.18 -19.18
N PHE A 321 15.62 -7.00 -19.04
CA PHE A 321 15.02 -6.25 -17.92
C PHE A 321 14.81 -7.11 -16.67
N GLY A 322 15.24 -8.38 -16.69
CA GLY A 322 15.05 -9.33 -15.61
C GLY A 322 13.57 -9.55 -15.27
N TRP A 323 13.31 -9.91 -14.01
CA TRP A 323 11.95 -10.16 -13.52
C TRP A 323 11.01 -8.96 -13.66
N ARG A 324 11.55 -7.73 -13.62
CA ARG A 324 10.75 -6.50 -13.77
C ARG A 324 10.16 -6.35 -15.16
N GLY A 325 10.86 -6.81 -16.21
CA GLY A 325 10.39 -6.65 -17.58
C GLY A 325 9.38 -7.67 -18.05
N GLN A 326 9.39 -8.89 -17.51
CA GLN A 326 8.47 -9.95 -17.94
C GLN A 326 7.00 -9.63 -17.65
N ASN A 327 6.76 -8.75 -16.66
CA ASN A 327 5.43 -8.44 -16.13
C ASN A 327 5.03 -6.96 -16.24
N SER A 328 5.91 -6.10 -16.75
CA SER A 328 5.63 -4.67 -16.86
C SER A 328 4.58 -4.33 -17.91
N GLY A 329 4.31 -5.23 -18.87
CA GLY A 329 3.34 -4.97 -19.95
C GLY A 329 1.97 -4.57 -19.43
N TYR A 330 1.48 -5.21 -18.37
CA TYR A 330 0.16 -4.90 -17.81
C TYR A 330 0.15 -3.50 -17.17
N GLN A 331 1.20 -3.17 -16.42
CA GLN A 331 1.39 -1.87 -15.79
C GLN A 331 1.45 -0.75 -16.84
N LEU A 332 2.24 -0.94 -17.89
CA LEU A 332 2.40 0.05 -18.96
C LEU A 332 1.08 0.28 -19.70
N GLY A 333 0.39 -0.81 -20.09
CA GLY A 333 -0.91 -0.73 -20.76
C GLY A 333 -1.98 -0.09 -19.87
N SER A 334 -2.01 -0.43 -18.59
CA SER A 334 -2.93 0.15 -17.60
C SER A 334 -2.65 1.63 -17.35
N THR A 335 -1.38 2.05 -17.38
CA THR A 335 -0.98 3.45 -17.23
C THR A 335 -1.56 4.31 -18.36
N LEU A 336 -1.48 3.83 -19.61
CA LEU A 336 -2.14 4.50 -20.72
C LEU A 336 -3.66 4.53 -20.52
N GLY A 337 -4.29 3.40 -20.21
CA GLY A 337 -5.74 3.32 -20.01
C GLY A 337 -6.28 4.24 -18.90
N LEU A 338 -5.46 4.49 -17.88
CA LEU A 338 -5.79 5.37 -16.74
C LEU A 338 -5.61 6.86 -17.06
N LEU A 339 -4.50 7.21 -17.71
CA LEU A 339 -4.07 8.61 -17.88
C LEU A 339 -4.51 9.21 -19.23
N CYS A 340 -4.90 8.38 -20.20
CA CYS A 340 -5.40 8.84 -21.48
C CYS A 340 -6.68 9.66 -21.32
N ARG A 341 -6.72 10.84 -21.96
CA ARG A 341 -7.85 11.79 -21.92
C ARG A 341 -8.50 12.02 -23.28
N THR A 342 -7.83 11.68 -24.37
CA THR A 342 -8.26 11.91 -25.75
C THR A 342 -8.18 10.62 -26.55
N ASP A 343 -9.18 10.34 -27.38
CA ASP A 343 -9.24 9.17 -28.27
C ASP A 343 -8.94 7.81 -27.60
N CYS A 344 -9.27 7.70 -26.31
CA CYS A 344 -8.87 6.57 -25.47
C CYS A 344 -9.32 5.21 -26.04
N ALA A 345 -10.56 5.12 -26.52
CA ALA A 345 -11.07 3.89 -27.14
C ALA A 345 -10.26 3.47 -28.37
N THR A 346 -9.80 4.42 -29.19
CA THR A 346 -8.96 4.14 -30.37
C THR A 346 -7.59 3.59 -29.96
N HIS A 347 -6.95 4.23 -28.98
CA HIS A 347 -5.66 3.79 -28.46
C HIS A 347 -5.74 2.42 -27.76
N LEU A 348 -6.80 2.19 -26.98
CA LEU A 348 -7.03 0.91 -26.31
C LEU A 348 -7.38 -0.22 -27.29
N LYS A 349 -8.08 0.06 -28.40
CA LYS A 349 -8.24 -0.91 -29.50
C LYS A 349 -6.90 -1.30 -30.11
N SER A 350 -5.96 -0.36 -30.23
CA SER A 350 -4.59 -0.67 -30.67
C SER A 350 -3.89 -1.58 -29.66
N LEU A 351 -3.95 -1.25 -28.36
CA LEU A 351 -3.34 -2.08 -27.32
C LEU A 351 -3.95 -3.48 -27.20
N ALA A 352 -5.26 -3.63 -27.41
CA ALA A 352 -5.94 -4.93 -27.44
C ALA A 352 -5.47 -5.84 -28.60
N ASN A 353 -4.63 -5.33 -29.50
CA ASN A 353 -3.95 -6.07 -30.57
C ASN A 353 -2.42 -6.03 -30.43
N ALA A 354 -1.88 -5.58 -29.30
CA ALA A 354 -0.44 -5.48 -29.07
C ALA A 354 0.26 -6.84 -29.16
N ARG A 355 1.55 -6.79 -29.48
CA ARG A 355 2.41 -7.98 -29.56
C ARG A 355 2.61 -8.64 -28.19
N ASP A 356 2.82 -7.83 -27.15
CA ASP A 356 2.96 -8.30 -25.78
C ASP A 356 1.60 -8.75 -25.20
N PRO A 357 1.48 -9.96 -24.64
CA PRO A 357 0.20 -10.50 -24.17
C PRO A 357 -0.34 -9.75 -22.94
N TRP A 358 0.54 -9.21 -22.08
CA TRP A 358 0.11 -8.44 -20.92
C TRP A 358 -0.44 -7.07 -21.34
N ILE A 359 0.20 -6.40 -22.29
CA ILE A 359 -0.35 -5.16 -22.89
C ILE A 359 -1.69 -5.45 -23.55
N ARG A 360 -1.82 -6.59 -24.25
CA ARG A 360 -3.07 -7.01 -24.88
C ARG A 360 -4.21 -7.18 -23.87
N ALA A 361 -3.93 -7.88 -22.77
CA ALA A 361 -4.89 -8.05 -21.68
C ALA A 361 -5.29 -6.69 -21.06
N ALA A 362 -4.32 -5.82 -20.73
CA ALA A 362 -4.60 -4.49 -20.19
C ALA A 362 -5.42 -3.63 -21.16
N GLY A 363 -5.06 -3.61 -22.45
CA GLY A 363 -5.79 -2.90 -23.49
C GLY A 363 -7.25 -3.36 -23.59
N ALA A 364 -7.49 -4.68 -23.57
CA ALA A 364 -8.84 -5.22 -23.59
C ALA A 364 -9.64 -4.91 -22.30
N VAL A 365 -9.02 -5.03 -21.12
CA VAL A 365 -9.65 -4.70 -19.84
C VAL A 365 -10.09 -3.25 -19.81
N TYR A 366 -9.18 -2.31 -20.10
CA TYR A 366 -9.52 -0.88 -20.09
C TYR A 366 -10.48 -0.51 -21.23
N LEU A 367 -10.40 -1.16 -22.40
CA LEU A 367 -11.35 -0.91 -23.49
C LEU A 367 -12.79 -1.20 -23.06
N THR A 368 -13.02 -2.19 -22.20
CA THR A 368 -14.36 -2.47 -21.67
C THR A 368 -14.91 -1.36 -20.78
N LEU A 369 -14.05 -0.53 -20.18
CA LEU A 369 -14.44 0.61 -19.35
C LEU A 369 -14.80 1.83 -20.21
N TRP A 370 -14.17 1.96 -21.38
CA TRP A 370 -14.32 3.12 -22.27
C TRP A 370 -15.31 2.91 -23.40
N ALA A 371 -15.34 1.71 -23.98
CA ALA A 371 -16.21 1.35 -25.10
C ALA A 371 -16.60 -0.14 -25.01
N PRO A 372 -17.53 -0.50 -24.10
CA PRO A 372 -17.90 -1.89 -23.78
C PRO A 372 -18.23 -2.76 -25.00
N GLU A 373 -18.88 -2.19 -26.01
CA GLU A 373 -19.28 -2.85 -27.25
C GLU A 373 -18.10 -3.39 -28.06
N PHE A 374 -16.93 -2.76 -27.95
CA PHE A 374 -15.68 -3.26 -28.53
C PHE A 374 -14.81 -3.98 -27.51
N GLY A 375 -14.88 -3.55 -26.24
CA GLY A 375 -14.07 -4.07 -25.16
C GLY A 375 -14.40 -5.50 -24.78
N VAL A 376 -15.69 -5.85 -24.63
CA VAL A 376 -16.08 -7.20 -24.23
C VAL A 376 -15.65 -8.27 -25.26
N PRO A 377 -15.86 -8.08 -26.58
CA PRO A 377 -15.30 -8.99 -27.58
C PRO A 377 -13.77 -9.09 -27.52
N ALA A 378 -13.07 -7.97 -27.36
CA ALA A 378 -11.61 -7.96 -27.22
C ALA A 378 -11.14 -8.71 -25.97
N LEU A 379 -11.87 -8.57 -24.86
CA LEU A 379 -11.57 -9.24 -23.60
C LEU A 379 -11.80 -10.75 -23.67
N ARG A 380 -12.87 -11.21 -24.34
CA ARG A 380 -13.10 -12.63 -24.66
C ARG A 380 -12.04 -13.22 -25.57
N ASN A 381 -11.47 -12.43 -26.47
CA ASN A 381 -10.33 -12.87 -27.27
C ASN A 381 -9.04 -12.93 -26.42
N ALA A 382 -8.81 -11.93 -25.57
CA ALA A 382 -7.65 -11.90 -24.69
C ALA A 382 -7.66 -13.02 -23.64
N SER A 383 -8.82 -13.48 -23.17
CA SER A 383 -8.90 -14.61 -22.23
C SER A 383 -8.37 -15.93 -22.79
N ARG A 384 -8.28 -16.06 -24.13
CA ARG A 384 -7.69 -17.21 -24.82
C ARG A 384 -6.17 -17.19 -24.87
N LEU A 385 -5.53 -16.10 -24.44
CA LEU A 385 -4.07 -16.06 -24.31
C LEU A 385 -3.59 -17.11 -23.31
N PRO A 386 -2.42 -17.74 -23.50
CA PRO A 386 -1.85 -18.65 -22.52
C PRO A 386 -1.34 -17.89 -21.27
N GLY A 387 -1.25 -18.61 -20.14
CA GLY A 387 -0.67 -18.10 -18.89
C GLY A 387 -1.48 -16.99 -18.21
N ASP A 388 -0.83 -16.23 -17.32
CA ASP A 388 -1.48 -15.19 -16.52
C ASP A 388 -2.20 -14.09 -17.31
N PRO A 389 -1.74 -13.61 -18.49
CA PRO A 389 -2.46 -12.58 -19.24
C PRO A 389 -3.89 -13.02 -19.62
N GLY A 390 -4.07 -14.29 -20.02
CA GLY A 390 -5.39 -14.83 -20.34
C GLY A 390 -6.25 -15.04 -19.11
N ALA A 391 -5.67 -15.53 -18.01
CA ALA A 391 -6.38 -15.64 -16.74
C ALA A 391 -6.77 -14.27 -16.17
N TRP A 392 -5.99 -13.21 -16.39
CA TRP A 392 -6.34 -11.84 -16.01
C TRP A 392 -7.53 -11.30 -16.82
N ALA A 393 -7.55 -11.54 -18.13
CA ALA A 393 -8.69 -11.19 -18.96
C ALA A 393 -9.95 -12.00 -18.57
N ALA A 394 -9.78 -13.28 -18.21
CA ALA A 394 -10.85 -14.12 -17.68
C ALA A 394 -11.37 -13.61 -16.33
N LEU A 395 -10.51 -13.16 -15.41
CA LEU A 395 -10.93 -12.51 -14.17
C LEU A 395 -11.81 -11.30 -14.46
N ALA A 396 -11.41 -10.44 -15.39
CA ALA A 396 -12.20 -9.28 -15.75
C ALA A 396 -13.59 -9.67 -16.31
N LEU A 397 -13.69 -10.71 -17.13
CA LEU A 397 -15.00 -11.24 -17.57
C LEU A 397 -15.82 -11.77 -16.39
N ALA A 398 -15.23 -12.58 -15.52
CA ALA A 398 -15.90 -13.18 -14.37
C ALA A 398 -16.46 -12.12 -13.41
N ARG A 399 -15.72 -11.03 -13.16
CA ARG A 399 -16.19 -9.86 -12.37
C ARG A 399 -17.44 -9.19 -12.96
N ARG A 400 -17.70 -9.36 -14.25
CA ARG A 400 -18.89 -8.86 -14.98
C ARG A 400 -20.03 -9.88 -15.04
N GLY A 401 -19.88 -11.04 -14.40
CA GLY A 401 -20.90 -12.10 -14.37
C GLY A 401 -20.74 -13.18 -15.46
N GLU A 402 -19.69 -13.12 -16.29
CA GLU A 402 -19.45 -14.08 -17.38
C GLU A 402 -18.93 -15.42 -16.85
N ARG A 403 -19.83 -16.28 -16.39
CA ARG A 403 -19.52 -17.57 -15.74
C ARG A 403 -18.59 -18.46 -16.57
N GLU A 404 -18.76 -18.48 -17.89
CA GLU A 404 -17.95 -19.30 -18.82
C GLU A 404 -16.45 -18.97 -18.78
N SER A 405 -16.07 -17.80 -18.25
CA SER A 405 -14.66 -17.42 -18.09
C SER A 405 -13.98 -18.01 -16.86
N VAL A 406 -14.74 -18.55 -15.90
CA VAL A 406 -14.19 -19.03 -14.62
C VAL A 406 -13.23 -20.21 -14.78
N PRO A 407 -13.49 -21.24 -15.62
CA PRO A 407 -12.52 -22.32 -15.83
C PRO A 407 -11.15 -21.78 -16.25
N ARG A 408 -11.12 -20.80 -17.17
CA ARG A 408 -9.88 -20.17 -17.64
C ARG A 408 -9.18 -19.36 -16.55
N LEU A 409 -9.95 -18.69 -15.69
CA LEU A 409 -9.43 -17.99 -14.51
C LEU A 409 -8.78 -18.97 -13.53
N LEU A 410 -9.42 -20.12 -13.27
CA LEU A 410 -8.96 -21.10 -12.29
C LEU A 410 -7.62 -21.75 -12.65
N GLU A 411 -7.23 -21.76 -13.93
CA GLU A 411 -5.89 -22.22 -14.36
C GLU A 411 -4.73 -21.47 -13.66
N VAL A 412 -4.96 -20.26 -13.14
CA VAL A 412 -3.94 -19.54 -12.35
C VAL A 412 -3.55 -20.29 -11.07
N PHE A 413 -4.39 -21.19 -10.56
CA PHE A 413 -4.09 -21.97 -9.37
C PHE A 413 -3.37 -23.30 -9.67
N ASP A 414 -3.21 -23.67 -10.95
CA ASP A 414 -2.51 -24.88 -11.36
C ASP A 414 -0.98 -24.71 -11.31
N VAL A 415 -0.50 -23.46 -11.39
CA VAL A 415 0.91 -23.11 -11.27
C VAL A 415 1.17 -22.65 -9.82
N PRO A 416 2.03 -23.34 -9.06
CA PRO A 416 2.39 -22.88 -7.73
C PRO A 416 3.27 -21.63 -7.82
N ALA A 417 2.95 -20.61 -7.02
CA ALA A 417 3.84 -19.48 -6.82
C ALA A 417 5.08 -19.93 -6.02
N THR A 418 6.27 -19.61 -6.52
CA THR A 418 7.55 -19.73 -5.81
C THR A 418 7.80 -18.56 -4.85
N GLY A 419 6.99 -17.49 -4.91
CA GLY A 419 7.02 -16.35 -3.97
C GLY A 419 8.06 -15.28 -4.31
N GLY A 420 8.70 -15.37 -5.48
CA GLY A 420 9.64 -14.37 -5.96
C GLY A 420 8.94 -13.10 -6.49
N MET A 421 9.67 -11.97 -6.52
CA MET A 421 9.17 -10.72 -7.11
C MET A 421 8.76 -10.86 -8.59
N ALA A 422 9.28 -11.88 -9.28
CA ALA A 422 8.90 -12.23 -10.66
C ALA A 422 7.46 -12.73 -10.79
N GLU A 423 6.78 -13.07 -9.70
CA GLU A 423 5.45 -13.69 -9.72
C GLU A 423 4.38 -12.79 -9.08
N ILE A 424 4.70 -11.52 -8.81
CA ILE A 424 3.77 -10.60 -8.15
C ILE A 424 2.43 -10.53 -8.90
N ASN A 425 2.44 -10.48 -10.24
CA ASN A 425 1.20 -10.49 -11.01
C ASN A 425 0.38 -11.76 -10.79
N HIS A 426 1.05 -12.91 -10.86
CA HIS A 426 0.41 -14.20 -10.63
C HIS A 426 -0.27 -14.25 -9.26
N LEU A 427 0.45 -13.82 -8.22
CA LEU A 427 -0.03 -13.73 -6.84
C LEU A 427 -1.20 -12.76 -6.68
N ILE A 428 -1.15 -11.58 -7.32
CA ILE A 428 -2.25 -10.62 -7.31
C ILE A 428 -3.48 -11.20 -8.02
N LEU A 429 -3.29 -11.90 -9.13
CA LEU A 429 -4.38 -12.50 -9.90
C LEU A 429 -5.12 -13.56 -9.08
N GLN A 430 -4.37 -14.41 -8.40
CA GLN A 430 -4.88 -15.38 -7.44
C GLN A 430 -5.68 -14.73 -6.31
N ASP A 431 -5.13 -13.69 -5.66
CA ASP A 431 -5.82 -12.97 -4.59
C ASP A 431 -7.13 -12.35 -5.08
N ARG A 432 -7.12 -11.73 -6.27
CA ARG A 432 -8.32 -11.12 -6.85
C ARG A 432 -9.37 -12.16 -7.25
N ALA A 433 -8.95 -13.34 -7.68
CA ALA A 433 -9.87 -14.46 -7.92
C ALA A 433 -10.52 -14.92 -6.60
N MET A 434 -9.74 -15.06 -5.53
CA MET A 434 -10.26 -15.41 -4.20
C MET A 434 -11.20 -14.34 -3.65
N GLU A 435 -10.90 -13.06 -3.86
CA GLU A 435 -11.80 -11.95 -3.53
C GLU A 435 -13.16 -12.09 -4.23
N LEU A 436 -13.15 -12.31 -5.55
CA LEU A 436 -14.37 -12.50 -6.34
C LEU A 436 -15.18 -13.69 -5.83
N PHE A 437 -14.53 -14.85 -5.63
CA PHE A 437 -15.22 -16.06 -5.16
C PHE A 437 -15.75 -15.91 -3.74
N SER A 438 -15.02 -15.24 -2.85
CA SER A 438 -15.47 -14.99 -1.48
C SER A 438 -16.72 -14.10 -1.45
N ASN A 439 -16.76 -13.03 -2.25
CA ASN A 439 -17.93 -12.15 -2.35
C ASN A 439 -19.12 -12.87 -3.01
N SER A 440 -18.85 -13.62 -4.08
CA SER A 440 -19.87 -14.39 -4.82
C SER A 440 -20.50 -15.49 -3.95
N ALA A 441 -19.69 -16.19 -3.15
CA ALA A 441 -20.16 -17.18 -2.18
C ALA A 441 -21.08 -16.55 -1.13
N LYS A 442 -20.66 -15.41 -0.55
CA LYS A 442 -21.48 -14.67 0.42
C LYS A 442 -22.80 -14.22 -0.17
N GLY A 443 -22.79 -13.62 -1.36
CA GLY A 443 -24.00 -13.17 -2.06
C GLY A 443 -24.95 -14.30 -2.44
N SER A 444 -24.44 -15.52 -2.56
CA SER A 444 -25.21 -16.73 -2.90
C SER A 444 -25.54 -17.60 -1.68
N ALA A 445 -25.25 -17.13 -0.46
CA ALA A 445 -25.41 -17.90 0.78
C ALA A 445 -24.69 -19.27 0.78
N LEU A 446 -23.52 -19.34 0.14
CA LEU A 446 -22.67 -20.53 0.08
C LEU A 446 -21.54 -20.46 1.11
N THR A 447 -20.95 -21.61 1.41
CA THR A 447 -19.71 -21.66 2.20
C THR A 447 -18.59 -20.98 1.41
N PRO A 448 -17.80 -20.08 2.04
CA PRO A 448 -16.69 -19.41 1.36
C PRO A 448 -15.67 -20.43 0.82
N PRO A 449 -14.88 -20.06 -0.20
CA PRO A 449 -13.81 -20.92 -0.67
C PRO A 449 -12.81 -21.20 0.47
N PRO A 450 -12.15 -22.37 0.46
CA PRO A 450 -11.16 -22.72 1.46
C PRO A 450 -10.08 -21.64 1.56
N LYS A 451 -9.68 -21.31 2.80
CA LYS A 451 -8.59 -20.36 3.03
C LYS A 451 -7.29 -20.90 2.43
N TRP A 452 -6.50 -20.00 1.88
CA TRP A 452 -5.19 -20.32 1.32
C TRP A 452 -4.11 -19.52 2.00
N ASP A 453 -3.20 -20.20 2.70
CA ASP A 453 -1.94 -19.60 3.14
C ASP A 453 -0.88 -19.79 2.04
N ARG A 454 -0.82 -18.81 1.15
CA ARG A 454 0.15 -18.80 0.04
C ARG A 454 1.60 -18.69 0.51
N LEU A 455 1.85 -18.07 1.66
CA LEU A 455 3.21 -17.90 2.19
C LEU A 455 3.74 -19.18 2.81
N ALA A 456 2.85 -20.10 3.19
CA ALA A 456 3.23 -21.43 3.64
C ALA A 456 3.72 -22.35 2.50
N GLY A 457 3.76 -21.88 1.24
CA GLY A 457 4.15 -22.69 0.07
C GLY A 457 3.23 -23.88 -0.16
N THR A 458 2.03 -23.86 0.42
CA THR A 458 1.05 -24.93 0.28
C THR A 458 0.43 -24.85 -1.10
N LYS A 459 0.24 -26.01 -1.74
CA LYS A 459 -0.53 -26.11 -2.98
C LYS A 459 -1.85 -25.37 -2.77
N ALA A 460 -2.24 -24.55 -3.75
CA ALA A 460 -3.52 -23.86 -3.70
C ALA A 460 -4.61 -24.84 -3.26
N PRO A 461 -5.50 -24.43 -2.34
CA PRO A 461 -6.57 -25.31 -1.91
C PRO A 461 -7.37 -25.71 -3.15
N ASN A 462 -8.12 -26.80 -3.07
CA ASN A 462 -8.86 -27.33 -4.22
C ASN A 462 -10.06 -26.44 -4.59
N ILE A 463 -9.75 -25.23 -5.06
CA ILE A 463 -10.66 -24.17 -5.47
C ILE A 463 -11.46 -24.62 -6.69
N LEU A 464 -10.86 -25.47 -7.54
CA LEU A 464 -11.55 -26.13 -8.63
C LEU A 464 -12.64 -27.07 -8.13
N ALA A 465 -12.37 -27.92 -7.13
CA ALA A 465 -13.41 -28.77 -6.54
C ALA A 465 -14.48 -27.93 -5.84
N TRP A 466 -14.11 -26.86 -5.14
CA TRP A 466 -15.08 -25.93 -4.57
C TRP A 466 -15.95 -25.29 -5.65
N TRP A 467 -15.36 -24.82 -6.76
CA TRP A 467 -16.08 -24.24 -7.88
C TRP A 467 -17.06 -25.26 -8.48
N ASN A 468 -16.59 -26.46 -8.83
CA ASN A 468 -17.42 -27.51 -9.44
C ASN A 468 -18.62 -27.89 -8.57
N ALA A 469 -18.46 -27.88 -7.24
CA ALA A 469 -19.55 -28.16 -6.30
C ALA A 469 -20.59 -27.04 -6.20
N ASN A 470 -20.23 -25.81 -6.60
CA ASN A 470 -21.01 -24.60 -6.37
C ASN A 470 -21.41 -23.84 -7.66
N GLU A 471 -20.82 -24.16 -8.82
CA GLU A 471 -20.96 -23.42 -10.07
C GLU A 471 -22.43 -23.17 -10.48
N ALA A 472 -23.28 -24.18 -10.32
CA ALA A 472 -24.70 -24.08 -10.66
C ALA A 472 -25.49 -23.15 -9.72
N LYS A 473 -24.99 -22.92 -8.49
CA LYS A 473 -25.66 -22.17 -7.42
C LYS A 473 -25.08 -20.78 -7.22
N ILE A 474 -23.84 -20.56 -7.64
CA ILE A 474 -23.12 -19.32 -7.38
C ILE A 474 -23.48 -18.23 -8.39
N ASN A 475 -23.82 -17.05 -7.86
CA ASN A 475 -23.91 -15.82 -8.62
C ASN A 475 -22.59 -15.06 -8.49
N LEU A 476 -21.94 -14.77 -9.61
CA LEU A 476 -20.67 -14.03 -9.61
C LEU A 476 -20.95 -12.55 -9.31
N VAL A 477 -20.38 -12.04 -8.23
CA VAL A 477 -20.58 -10.67 -7.76
C VAL A 477 -19.25 -10.06 -7.35
N ASP A 478 -18.89 -8.95 -7.99
CA ASP A 478 -17.87 -8.04 -7.51
C ASP A 478 -18.53 -6.73 -7.01
N PRO A 479 -18.57 -6.51 -5.68
CA PRO A 479 -19.19 -5.34 -5.08
C PRO A 479 -18.43 -4.03 -5.33
N TRP A 480 -17.17 -4.10 -5.77
CA TRP A 480 -16.34 -2.93 -6.06
C TRP A 480 -16.36 -2.53 -7.54
N TYR A 481 -16.90 -3.39 -8.40
CA TYR A 481 -16.83 -3.22 -9.85
C TYR A 481 -17.45 -1.90 -10.33
N SER A 482 -18.62 -1.52 -9.81
CA SER A 482 -19.31 -0.28 -10.23
C SER A 482 -18.49 0.97 -9.90
N ILE A 483 -17.94 1.04 -8.68
CA ILE A 483 -17.08 2.15 -8.22
C ILE A 483 -15.82 2.25 -9.09
N LEU A 484 -15.20 1.11 -9.40
CA LEU A 484 -13.98 1.07 -10.21
C LEU A 484 -14.25 1.40 -11.68
N ALA A 485 -15.39 0.95 -12.23
CA ALA A 485 -15.81 1.26 -13.58
C ALA A 485 -16.16 2.74 -13.78
N GLU A 486 -16.75 3.39 -12.76
CA GLU A 486 -16.96 4.84 -12.73
C GLU A 486 -15.62 5.59 -12.78
N GLN A 487 -14.62 5.10 -12.04
CA GLN A 487 -13.27 5.67 -12.00
C GLN A 487 -12.42 5.35 -13.24
N LYS A 488 -12.91 4.49 -14.15
CA LYS A 488 -12.15 3.95 -15.29
C LYS A 488 -10.84 3.28 -14.86
N VAL A 489 -10.87 2.52 -13.76
CA VAL A 489 -9.73 1.76 -13.24
C VAL A 489 -10.09 0.27 -13.16
N ASP A 490 -9.13 -0.62 -13.44
CA ASP A 490 -9.28 -2.06 -13.21
C ASP A 490 -9.15 -2.44 -11.71
#